data_AF-A0AAT9G926-F1
#
_entry.id   AF-A0AAT9G926-F1
#
_cell.length_a   1.000
_cell.length_b   1.000
_cell.length_c   1.000
_cell.angle_alpha   90.00
_cell.angle_beta   90.00
_cell.angle_gamma   90.00
#
_symmetry.space_group_name_H-M   'P 1'
#
loop_
_entity.id
_entity.type
_entity.pdbx_description
1 polymer ?
#
loop_
_entity_poly.entity_id
_entity_poly.type
_entity_poly.pdbx_seq_one_letter_code
_entity_poly.pdbx_strand_id
1 'polypeptide(L)'
;MLQVIRILVYNNFIIKISWFLMEDVNNYWDNSKYQYCAYAERLLKELTLLNTKVKQPIDMYEVKKGIYYAKKYHGSQMRQSGEPYYSHPVEVAYMLAQYTSLEIPRLFRTDMIVTALLHDTIEDTQLTEKMIAYIFGSQVASQVEDLTRVKPHGKISSAETLDLLIQQKKYDVALIKLFDRIHNLETLGAKSPEKIRKIVQESMREFVIITMYLEIPQLTQKLLRLCYQYLSIITQSFPQNQPLAFSKDTLLFSPTFQNEIAQMRTLG
;
A
#
# COMPACT_ATOMS: atom_id res chain seq x y z
N MET A 1 45.37 11.54 12.57
CA MET A 1 45.02 10.35 13.37
C MET A 1 43.50 10.21 13.58
N LEU A 2 42.78 11.25 14.00
CA LEU A 2 41.31 11.23 14.21
C LEU A 2 40.47 10.96 12.94
N GLN A 3 40.91 11.42 11.76
CA GLN A 3 40.20 11.20 10.49
C GLN A 3 40.26 9.74 10.01
N VAL A 4 41.40 9.07 10.23
CA VAL A 4 41.61 7.66 9.89
C VAL A 4 40.81 6.75 10.83
N ILE A 5 40.72 7.10 12.12
CA ILE A 5 39.89 6.38 13.09
C ILE A 5 38.40 6.51 12.74
N ARG A 6 37.94 7.69 12.31
CA ARG A 6 36.55 7.89 11.84
C ARG A 6 36.21 7.02 10.63
N ILE A 7 37.13 6.92 9.65
CA ILE A 7 36.95 6.09 8.45
C ILE A 7 36.96 4.60 8.81
N LEU A 8 37.84 4.16 9.71
CA LEU A 8 37.91 2.76 10.15
C LEU A 8 36.70 2.35 11.00
N VAL A 9 36.18 3.24 11.85
CA VAL A 9 34.94 3.01 12.61
C VAL A 9 33.73 3.00 11.68
N TYR A 10 33.67 3.91 10.71
CA TYR A 10 32.59 3.96 9.72
C TYR A 10 32.59 2.72 8.79
N ASN A 11 33.77 2.31 8.32
CA ASN A 11 33.92 1.09 7.52
C ASN A 11 33.61 -0.17 8.34
N ASN A 12 34.07 -0.28 9.59
CA ASN A 12 33.68 -1.41 10.45
C ASN A 12 32.19 -1.42 10.76
N PHE A 13 31.56 -0.26 10.94
CA PHE A 13 30.11 -0.16 11.16
C PHE A 13 29.32 -0.55 9.91
N ILE A 14 29.71 -0.08 8.72
CA ILE A 14 29.10 -0.48 7.44
C ILE A 14 29.35 -1.95 7.13
N ILE A 15 30.54 -2.48 7.40
CA ILE A 15 30.85 -3.91 7.22
C ILE A 15 30.01 -4.77 8.17
N LYS A 16 29.80 -4.33 9.42
CA LYS A 16 28.98 -5.05 10.40
C LYS A 16 27.48 -4.99 10.07
N ILE A 17 26.99 -3.86 9.55
CA ILE A 17 25.64 -3.73 8.99
C ILE A 17 25.48 -4.60 7.74
N SER A 18 26.45 -4.57 6.82
CA SER A 18 26.48 -5.39 5.62
C SER A 18 26.51 -6.89 5.96
N TRP A 19 27.28 -7.29 6.98
CA TRP A 19 27.33 -8.67 7.45
C TRP A 19 26.01 -9.09 8.10
N PHE A 20 25.43 -8.28 8.98
CA PHE A 20 24.14 -8.58 9.62
C PHE A 20 22.99 -8.66 8.59
N LEU A 21 22.98 -7.76 7.60
CA LEU A 21 22.02 -7.79 6.49
C LEU A 21 22.26 -9.00 5.56
N MET A 22 23.51 -9.40 5.32
CA MET A 22 23.84 -10.59 4.52
C MET A 22 23.58 -11.90 5.26
N GLU A 23 23.76 -11.95 6.57
CA GLU A 23 23.40 -13.10 7.42
C GLU A 23 21.88 -13.33 7.39
N ASP A 24 21.08 -12.27 7.33
CA ASP A 24 19.63 -12.32 7.22
C ASP A 24 19.11 -12.82 5.88
N VAL A 25 19.83 -12.49 4.80
CA VAL A 25 19.53 -12.92 3.44
C VAL A 25 19.99 -14.38 3.21
N ASN A 26 21.04 -14.82 3.89
CA ASN A 26 21.58 -16.19 3.81
C ASN A 26 20.99 -17.17 4.85
N ASN A 27 20.40 -16.68 5.96
CA ASN A 27 19.69 -17.51 6.91
C ASN A 27 18.29 -17.86 6.37
N TYR A 28 18.24 -18.91 5.54
CA TYR A 28 17.04 -19.52 5.00
C TYR A 28 15.83 -19.31 5.90
N TRP A 29 14.80 -18.62 5.38
CA TRP A 29 13.53 -18.56 6.06
C TRP A 29 13.00 -19.98 6.25
N ASP A 30 12.52 -20.27 7.45
CA ASP A 30 11.85 -21.52 7.76
C ASP A 30 10.62 -21.20 8.64
N ASN A 31 9.59 -22.06 8.57
CA ASN A 31 8.32 -21.85 9.25
C ASN A 31 8.44 -21.74 10.78
N SER A 32 9.47 -22.30 11.42
CA SER A 32 9.70 -22.22 12.86
C SER A 32 10.11 -20.83 13.33
N LYS A 33 10.54 -19.95 12.42
CA LYS A 33 10.84 -18.54 12.75
C LYS A 33 9.58 -17.68 12.86
N TYR A 34 8.42 -18.19 12.45
CA TYR A 34 7.16 -17.47 12.56
C TYR A 34 6.75 -17.36 14.03
N GLN A 35 6.51 -16.13 14.48
CA GLN A 35 5.98 -15.86 15.82
C GLN A 35 4.54 -15.38 15.73
N TYR A 36 3.69 -15.91 16.62
CA TYR A 36 2.28 -15.57 16.71
C TYR A 36 2.01 -14.06 16.74
N CYS A 37 0.95 -13.66 16.05
CA CYS A 37 0.37 -12.33 16.06
C CYS A 37 -1.11 -12.44 15.65
N ALA A 38 -2.00 -11.75 16.37
CA ALA A 38 -3.44 -11.76 16.09
C ALA A 38 -3.78 -11.30 14.66
N TYR A 39 -3.16 -10.24 14.16
CA TYR A 39 -3.36 -9.74 12.79
C TYR A 39 -2.94 -10.77 11.73
N ALA A 40 -1.76 -11.36 11.92
CA ALA A 40 -1.24 -12.37 11.01
C ALA A 40 -2.06 -13.66 11.05
N GLU A 41 -2.53 -14.08 12.23
CA GLU A 41 -3.42 -15.24 12.35
C GLU A 41 -4.74 -15.00 11.62
N ARG A 42 -5.35 -13.82 11.77
CA ARG A 42 -6.57 -13.45 11.04
C ARG A 42 -6.37 -13.51 9.53
N LEU A 43 -5.27 -12.92 9.02
CA LEU A 43 -4.93 -12.99 7.60
C LEU A 43 -4.75 -14.43 7.14
N LEU A 44 -3.96 -15.24 7.85
CA LEU A 44 -3.70 -16.62 7.44
C LEU A 44 -4.95 -17.50 7.46
N LYS A 45 -5.84 -17.33 8.45
CA LYS A 45 -7.14 -18.03 8.49
C LYS A 45 -8.00 -17.67 7.29
N GLU A 46 -8.10 -16.38 6.99
CA GLU A 46 -8.89 -15.90 5.85
C GLU A 46 -8.32 -16.41 4.53
N LEU A 47 -7.02 -16.30 4.31
CA LEU A 47 -6.37 -16.81 3.09
C LEU A 47 -6.52 -18.31 2.93
N THR A 48 -6.46 -19.07 4.04
CA THR A 48 -6.71 -20.52 4.01
C THR A 48 -8.13 -20.80 3.54
N LEU A 49 -9.13 -20.05 4.03
CA LEU A 49 -10.51 -20.18 3.58
C LEU A 49 -10.67 -19.78 2.11
N LEU A 50 -10.13 -18.65 1.69
CA LEU A 50 -10.22 -18.16 0.32
C LEU A 50 -9.55 -19.11 -0.68
N ASN A 51 -8.41 -19.72 -0.32
CA ASN A 51 -7.73 -20.72 -1.13
C ASN A 51 -8.59 -21.95 -1.45
N THR A 52 -9.58 -22.29 -0.61
CA THR A 52 -10.51 -23.39 -0.91
C THR A 52 -11.59 -23.03 -1.92
N LYS A 53 -11.78 -21.73 -2.20
CA LYS A 53 -12.87 -21.20 -3.04
C LYS A 53 -12.41 -20.74 -4.43
N VAL A 54 -11.10 -20.64 -4.66
CA VAL A 54 -10.53 -20.15 -5.92
C VAL A 54 -9.90 -21.27 -6.75
N LYS A 55 -9.83 -21.08 -8.07
CA LYS A 55 -9.19 -22.04 -8.98
C LYS A 55 -7.66 -22.07 -8.82
N GLN A 56 -7.06 -20.92 -8.55
CA GLN A 56 -5.61 -20.78 -8.39
C GLN A 56 -5.34 -20.29 -6.97
N PRO A 57 -5.01 -21.20 -6.04
CA PRO A 57 -4.70 -20.81 -4.68
C PRO A 57 -3.36 -20.04 -4.64
N ILE A 58 -3.26 -19.10 -3.72
CA ILE A 58 -2.00 -18.40 -3.46
C ILE A 58 -1.06 -19.28 -2.61
N ASP A 59 0.24 -19.03 -2.71
CA ASP A 59 1.26 -19.76 -1.97
C ASP A 59 1.36 -19.25 -0.52
N MET A 60 0.85 -20.06 0.40
CA MET A 60 0.87 -19.76 1.84
C MET A 60 2.28 -19.73 2.44
N TYR A 61 3.26 -20.40 1.82
CA TYR A 61 4.66 -20.37 2.25
C TYR A 61 5.24 -18.97 2.02
N GLU A 62 5.11 -18.43 0.81
CA GLU A 62 5.56 -17.06 0.48
C GLU A 62 4.82 -15.98 1.26
N VAL A 63 3.51 -16.15 1.53
CA VAL A 63 2.76 -15.21 2.38
C VAL A 63 3.30 -15.19 3.81
N LYS A 64 3.52 -16.36 4.45
CA LYS A 64 4.08 -16.43 5.81
C LYS A 64 5.46 -15.79 5.89
N LYS A 65 6.29 -16.00 4.86
CA LYS A 65 7.59 -15.36 4.70
C LYS A 65 7.45 -13.84 4.59
N GLY A 66 6.51 -13.34 3.77
CA GLY A 66 6.17 -11.91 3.68
C GLY A 66 5.80 -11.31 5.04
N ILE A 67 4.92 -11.97 5.80
CA ILE A 67 4.53 -11.54 7.16
C ILE A 67 5.74 -11.50 8.09
N TYR A 68 6.61 -12.51 8.05
CA TYR A 68 7.83 -12.55 8.85
C TYR A 68 8.74 -11.36 8.55
N TYR A 69 8.99 -11.05 7.26
CA TYR A 69 9.83 -9.92 6.87
C TYR A 69 9.20 -8.58 7.22
N ALA A 70 7.89 -8.40 6.99
CA ALA A 70 7.17 -7.20 7.43
C ALA A 70 7.30 -6.98 8.95
N LYS A 71 7.06 -8.03 9.75
CA LYS A 71 7.19 -7.97 11.21
C LYS A 71 8.63 -7.72 11.66
N LYS A 72 9.61 -8.34 11.01
CA LYS A 72 11.02 -8.19 11.39
C LYS A 72 11.52 -6.76 11.21
N TYR A 73 11.23 -6.17 10.04
CA TYR A 73 11.76 -4.85 9.69
C TYR A 73 10.95 -3.70 10.33
N HIS A 74 9.66 -3.91 10.57
CA HIS A 74 8.82 -2.96 11.32
C HIS A 74 8.75 -3.25 12.84
N GLY A 75 9.43 -4.28 13.34
CA GLY A 75 9.08 -4.94 14.62
C GLY A 75 9.24 -4.13 15.90
N SER A 76 10.12 -3.12 15.91
CA SER A 76 10.25 -2.18 17.03
C SER A 76 9.44 -0.89 16.84
N GLN A 77 8.76 -0.74 15.70
CA GLN A 77 8.02 0.47 15.34
C GLN A 77 6.56 0.35 15.81
N MET A 78 6.05 1.43 16.40
CA MET A 78 4.66 1.57 16.81
C MET A 78 3.96 2.61 15.92
N ARG A 79 2.70 2.35 15.55
CA ARG A 79 1.84 3.36 14.90
C ARG A 79 1.47 4.45 15.91
N GLN A 80 1.05 5.61 15.40
CA GLN A 80 0.52 6.70 16.25
C GLN A 80 -0.74 6.29 17.04
N SER A 81 -1.43 5.23 16.63
CA SER A 81 -2.57 4.63 17.35
C SER A 81 -2.16 3.76 18.54
N GLY A 82 -0.86 3.43 18.69
CA GLY A 82 -0.36 2.49 19.70
C GLY A 82 -0.26 1.03 19.26
N GLU A 83 -0.71 0.69 18.04
CA GLU A 83 -0.58 -0.65 17.47
C GLU A 83 0.81 -0.88 16.85
N PRO A 84 1.32 -2.13 16.76
CA PRO A 84 2.56 -2.41 16.04
C PRO A 84 2.50 -1.98 14.57
N TYR A 85 3.57 -1.41 14.01
CA TYR A 85 3.55 -0.86 12.65
C TYR A 85 3.22 -1.89 11.56
N TYR A 86 3.65 -3.14 11.73
CA TYR A 86 3.35 -4.24 10.81
C TYR A 86 1.83 -4.57 10.71
N SER A 87 1.00 -4.11 11.66
CA SER A 87 -0.46 -4.34 11.62
C SER A 87 -1.09 -3.73 10.36
N HIS A 88 -0.57 -2.60 9.88
CA HIS A 88 -1.11 -1.92 8.71
C HIS A 88 -0.89 -2.70 7.39
N PRO A 89 0.34 -3.10 7.02
CA PRO A 89 0.55 -3.92 5.83
C PRO A 89 -0.22 -5.24 5.86
N VAL A 90 -0.37 -5.86 7.05
CA VAL A 90 -1.18 -7.08 7.21
C VAL A 90 -2.66 -6.81 6.95
N GLU A 91 -3.19 -5.67 7.39
CA GLU A 91 -4.59 -5.31 7.12
C GLU A 91 -4.84 -4.93 5.67
N VAL A 92 -3.90 -4.24 5.02
CA VAL A 92 -3.96 -3.95 3.60
C VAL A 92 -3.99 -5.25 2.80
N ALA A 93 -3.11 -6.21 3.13
CA ALA A 93 -3.11 -7.53 2.51
C ALA A 93 -4.42 -8.30 2.73
N TYR A 94 -5.01 -8.19 3.94
CA TYR A 94 -6.31 -8.79 4.26
C TYR A 94 -7.42 -8.23 3.39
N MET A 95 -7.57 -6.90 3.34
CA MET A 95 -8.62 -6.26 2.54
C MET A 95 -8.44 -6.53 1.04
N LEU A 96 -7.20 -6.49 0.56
CA LEU A 96 -6.87 -6.80 -0.83
C LEU A 96 -7.24 -8.26 -1.17
N ALA A 97 -6.92 -9.21 -0.30
CA ALA A 97 -7.26 -10.62 -0.49
C ALA A 97 -8.77 -10.85 -0.57
N GLN A 98 -9.54 -10.26 0.35
CA GLN A 98 -11.00 -10.35 0.33
C GLN A 98 -11.57 -9.79 -0.97
N TYR A 99 -11.15 -8.59 -1.35
CA TYR A 99 -11.66 -7.94 -2.55
C TYR A 99 -11.28 -8.70 -3.83
N THR A 100 -10.00 -9.06 -3.98
CA THR A 100 -9.53 -9.75 -5.20
C THR A 100 -10.12 -11.15 -5.31
N SER A 101 -10.27 -11.90 -4.22
CA SER A 101 -10.87 -13.24 -4.29
C SER A 101 -12.36 -13.26 -4.67
N LEU A 102 -13.11 -12.20 -4.31
CA LEU A 102 -14.55 -12.11 -4.55
C LEU A 102 -14.90 -11.37 -5.83
N GLU A 103 -14.30 -10.20 -6.05
CA GLU A 103 -14.70 -9.26 -7.10
C GLU A 103 -13.83 -9.42 -8.36
N ILE A 104 -12.53 -9.73 -8.21
CA ILE A 104 -11.58 -9.83 -9.33
C ILE A 104 -10.65 -11.05 -9.17
N PRO A 105 -11.16 -12.30 -9.23
CA PRO A 105 -10.38 -13.50 -8.84
C PRO A 105 -9.06 -13.69 -9.59
N ARG A 106 -8.95 -13.16 -10.82
CA ARG A 106 -7.70 -13.17 -11.60
C ARG A 106 -6.55 -12.38 -10.97
N LEU A 107 -6.85 -11.46 -10.05
CA LEU A 107 -5.87 -10.67 -9.30
C LEU A 107 -5.61 -11.23 -7.90
N PHE A 108 -6.26 -12.33 -7.51
CA PHE A 108 -5.92 -13.03 -6.27
C PHE A 108 -4.66 -13.87 -6.49
N ARG A 109 -3.50 -13.23 -6.35
CA ARG A 109 -2.18 -13.82 -6.65
C ARG A 109 -1.21 -13.62 -5.49
N THR A 110 -0.27 -14.56 -5.34
CA THR A 110 0.76 -14.54 -4.28
C THR A 110 1.57 -13.25 -4.29
N ASP A 111 2.03 -12.80 -5.46
CA ASP A 111 2.86 -11.60 -5.59
C ASP A 111 2.15 -10.36 -5.08
N MET A 112 0.84 -10.22 -5.36
CA MET A 112 0.06 -9.07 -4.89
C MET A 112 -0.09 -9.04 -3.37
N ILE A 113 -0.33 -10.20 -2.74
CA ILE A 113 -0.45 -10.30 -1.28
C ILE A 113 0.89 -10.04 -0.61
N VAL A 114 1.99 -10.59 -1.15
CA VAL A 114 3.34 -10.34 -0.63
C VAL A 114 3.74 -8.88 -0.81
N THR A 115 3.48 -8.27 -1.95
CA THR A 115 3.73 -6.84 -2.19
C THR A 115 2.94 -5.97 -1.22
N ALA A 116 1.66 -6.28 -0.96
CA ALA A 116 0.87 -5.56 0.04
C ALA A 116 1.46 -5.66 1.45
N LEU A 117 2.02 -6.82 1.83
CA LEU A 117 2.71 -7.00 3.11
C LEU A 117 4.02 -6.21 3.22
N LEU A 118 4.65 -5.88 2.08
CA LEU A 118 5.96 -5.23 2.02
C LEU A 118 5.90 -3.77 1.56
N HIS A 119 4.72 -3.23 1.22
CA HIS A 119 4.62 -1.97 0.45
C HIS A 119 5.30 -0.74 1.08
N ASP A 120 5.36 -0.66 2.41
CA ASP A 120 5.98 0.44 3.15
C ASP A 120 7.42 0.14 3.60
N THR A 121 7.95 -1.06 3.31
CA THR A 121 9.22 -1.51 3.90
C THR A 121 10.44 -0.76 3.37
N ILE A 122 10.46 -0.38 2.08
CA ILE A 122 11.57 0.38 1.50
C ILE A 122 11.62 1.81 2.06
N GLU A 123 10.45 2.43 2.32
CA GLU A 123 10.40 3.80 2.86
C GLU A 123 10.75 3.87 4.35
N ASP A 124 10.25 2.91 5.14
CA ASP A 124 10.22 3.04 6.60
C ASP A 124 11.24 2.17 7.33
N THR A 125 12.01 1.36 6.59
CA THR A 125 12.95 0.40 7.17
C THR A 125 14.28 0.36 6.42
N GLN A 126 15.19 -0.53 6.83
CA GLN A 126 16.48 -0.75 6.15
C GLN A 126 16.37 -1.77 4.99
N LEU A 127 15.18 -2.31 4.72
CA LEU A 127 14.99 -3.25 3.62
C LEU A 127 15.13 -2.52 2.28
N THR A 128 15.91 -3.09 1.35
CA THR A 128 16.14 -2.49 0.02
C THR A 128 15.50 -3.31 -1.08
N GLU A 129 15.20 -2.69 -2.23
CA GLU A 129 14.72 -3.37 -3.43
C GLU A 129 15.58 -4.60 -3.77
N LYS A 130 16.91 -4.48 -3.72
CA LYS A 130 17.86 -5.58 -4.02
C LYS A 130 17.69 -6.76 -3.07
N MET A 131 17.46 -6.49 -1.78
CA MET A 131 17.19 -7.53 -0.80
C MET A 131 15.85 -8.20 -1.07
N ILE A 132 14.80 -7.42 -1.36
CA ILE A 132 13.48 -7.96 -1.72
C ILE A 132 13.59 -8.83 -2.98
N ALA A 133 14.37 -8.41 -3.98
CA ALA A 133 14.56 -9.16 -5.22
C ALA A 133 15.24 -10.51 -4.97
N TYR A 134 16.22 -10.55 -4.06
CA TYR A 134 16.85 -11.81 -3.65
C TYR A 134 15.88 -12.71 -2.88
N ILE A 135 15.07 -12.14 -1.98
CA ILE A 135 14.20 -12.92 -1.09
C ILE A 135 12.94 -13.42 -1.81
N PHE A 136 12.27 -12.56 -2.57
CA PHE A 136 10.93 -12.79 -3.15
C PHE A 136 10.90 -12.76 -4.69
N GLY A 137 12.04 -12.49 -5.33
CA GLY A 137 12.13 -12.35 -6.79
C GLY A 137 11.92 -10.92 -7.29
N SER A 138 12.32 -10.70 -8.55
CA SER A 138 12.33 -9.37 -9.18
C SER A 138 10.96 -8.73 -9.33
N GLN A 139 9.91 -9.54 -9.55
CA GLN A 139 8.54 -9.03 -9.72
C GLN A 139 8.05 -8.32 -8.45
N VAL A 140 8.13 -8.97 -7.29
CA VAL A 140 7.73 -8.37 -6.01
C VAL A 140 8.58 -7.14 -5.70
N ALA A 141 9.90 -7.22 -5.92
CA ALA A 141 10.80 -6.08 -5.70
C ALA A 141 10.40 -4.86 -6.53
N SER A 142 10.15 -5.04 -7.83
CA SER A 142 9.70 -3.97 -8.72
C SER A 142 8.37 -3.38 -8.25
N GLN A 143 7.40 -4.21 -7.84
CA GLN A 143 6.09 -3.73 -7.39
C GLN A 143 6.19 -2.92 -6.09
N VAL A 144 7.05 -3.33 -5.14
CA VAL A 144 7.28 -2.58 -3.89
C VAL A 144 8.01 -1.26 -4.16
N GLU A 145 8.99 -1.26 -5.07
CA GLU A 145 9.68 -0.03 -5.50
C GLU A 145 8.72 0.94 -6.20
N ASP A 146 7.78 0.42 -6.99
CA ASP A 146 6.75 1.24 -7.63
C ASP A 146 5.86 1.96 -6.61
N LEU A 147 5.56 1.32 -5.47
CA LEU A 147 4.76 1.88 -4.37
C LEU A 147 5.53 2.89 -3.49
N THR A 148 6.87 2.88 -3.57
CA THR A 148 7.76 3.74 -2.79
C THR A 148 7.73 5.18 -3.29
N ARG A 149 7.45 6.13 -2.41
CA ARG A 149 7.29 7.56 -2.72
C ARG A 149 8.61 8.33 -2.80
N VAL A 150 9.71 7.77 -2.29
CA VAL A 150 11.02 8.38 -2.39
C VAL A 150 11.56 8.09 -3.79
N LYS A 151 11.57 9.09 -4.67
CA LYS A 151 12.08 8.98 -6.03
C LYS A 151 13.39 9.78 -6.17
N PRO A 152 14.19 9.58 -7.24
CA PRO A 152 15.46 10.30 -7.43
C PRO A 152 15.35 11.83 -7.42
N HIS A 153 14.18 12.36 -7.78
CA HIS A 153 13.88 13.79 -7.84
C HIS A 153 13.20 14.33 -6.56
N GLY A 154 13.04 13.49 -5.52
CA GLY A 154 12.43 13.88 -4.25
C GLY A 154 11.29 12.96 -3.82
N LYS A 155 10.69 13.27 -2.66
CA LYS A 155 9.56 12.53 -2.13
C LYS A 155 8.26 13.05 -2.73
N ILE A 156 7.56 12.19 -3.48
CA ILE A 156 6.26 12.51 -4.07
C ILE A 156 5.11 12.23 -3.08
N SER A 157 3.95 12.77 -3.37
CA SER A 157 2.69 12.46 -2.69
C SER A 157 2.23 11.04 -3.00
N SER A 158 1.28 10.55 -2.21
CA SER A 158 0.74 9.21 -2.40
C SER A 158 -0.25 9.21 -3.58
N ALA A 159 -0.92 10.34 -3.85
CA ALA A 159 -1.65 10.59 -5.08
C ALA A 159 -0.75 10.53 -6.33
N GLU A 160 0.36 11.27 -6.37
CA GLU A 160 1.28 11.23 -7.53
C GLU A 160 1.84 9.83 -7.77
N THR A 161 2.07 9.05 -6.71
CA THR A 161 2.49 7.64 -6.85
C THR A 161 1.40 6.82 -7.55
N LEU A 162 0.14 7.01 -7.16
CA LEU A 162 -0.99 6.35 -7.79
C LEU A 162 -1.14 6.77 -9.26
N ASP A 163 -1.02 8.06 -9.58
CA ASP A 163 -1.08 8.55 -10.96
C ASP A 163 -0.01 7.94 -11.85
N LEU A 164 1.23 7.84 -11.35
CA LEU A 164 2.33 7.18 -12.07
C LEU A 164 2.00 5.71 -12.37
N LEU A 165 1.41 4.98 -11.42
CA LEU A 165 0.98 3.60 -11.62
C LEU A 165 -0.09 3.49 -12.72
N ILE A 166 -1.06 4.40 -12.74
CA ILE A 166 -2.10 4.46 -13.78
C ILE A 166 -1.50 4.77 -15.16
N GLN A 167 -0.62 5.76 -15.25
CA GLN A 167 0.07 6.14 -16.50
C GLN A 167 0.91 4.98 -17.05
N GLN A 168 1.54 4.21 -16.16
CA GLN A 168 2.33 3.02 -16.52
C GLN A 168 1.48 1.77 -16.75
N LYS A 169 0.15 1.85 -16.62
CA LYS A 169 -0.79 0.73 -16.73
C LYS A 169 -0.54 -0.40 -15.72
N LYS A 170 0.01 -0.07 -14.55
CA LYS A 170 0.26 -0.99 -13.41
C LYS A 170 -0.96 -1.05 -12.48
N TYR A 171 -2.09 -1.49 -13.03
CA TYR A 171 -3.39 -1.42 -12.34
C TYR A 171 -3.49 -2.34 -11.11
N ASP A 172 -2.78 -3.47 -11.12
CA ASP A 172 -2.68 -4.39 -9.99
C ASP A 172 -1.95 -3.74 -8.79
N VAL A 173 -0.83 -3.06 -9.05
CA VAL A 173 -0.09 -2.32 -8.02
C VAL A 173 -0.86 -1.07 -7.58
N ALA A 174 -1.55 -0.38 -8.50
CA ALA A 174 -2.45 0.72 -8.17
C ALA A 174 -3.56 0.29 -7.20
N LEU A 175 -4.10 -0.92 -7.36
CA LEU A 175 -5.10 -1.48 -6.45
C LEU A 175 -4.54 -1.63 -5.03
N ILE A 176 -3.29 -2.08 -4.87
CA ILE A 176 -2.62 -2.13 -3.56
C ILE A 176 -2.58 -0.73 -2.93
N LYS A 177 -2.22 0.30 -3.72
CA LYS A 177 -2.15 1.68 -3.24
C LYS A 177 -3.52 2.25 -2.84
N LEU A 178 -4.59 1.85 -3.53
CA LEU A 178 -5.97 2.18 -3.14
C LEU A 178 -6.32 1.57 -1.79
N PHE A 179 -5.98 0.30 -1.54
CA PHE A 179 -6.22 -0.34 -0.24
C PHE A 179 -5.38 0.22 0.90
N ASP A 180 -4.12 0.58 0.63
CA ASP A 180 -3.27 1.38 1.54
C ASP A 180 -4.03 2.65 1.95
N ARG A 181 -4.54 3.42 0.97
CA ARG A 181 -5.29 4.65 1.27
C ARG A 181 -6.55 4.41 2.08
N ILE A 182 -7.31 3.37 1.74
CA ILE A 182 -8.54 3.01 2.46
C ILE A 182 -8.24 2.72 3.92
N HIS A 183 -7.21 1.92 4.20
CA HIS A 183 -6.82 1.63 5.58
C HIS A 183 -6.33 2.88 6.33
N ASN A 184 -5.61 3.75 5.63
CA ASN A 184 -5.17 5.02 6.19
C ASN A 184 -6.37 5.88 6.60
N LEU A 185 -7.43 5.95 5.78
CA LEU A 185 -8.67 6.64 6.11
C LEU A 185 -9.43 5.99 7.28
N GLU A 186 -9.46 4.66 7.36
CA GLU A 186 -10.08 3.91 8.47
C GLU A 186 -9.37 4.16 9.80
N THR A 187 -8.06 4.43 9.78
CA THR A 187 -7.22 4.61 10.98
C THR A 187 -6.78 6.06 11.22
N LEU A 188 -7.45 7.02 10.59
CA LEU A 188 -7.14 8.46 10.63
C LEU A 188 -7.29 9.10 12.02
N GLY A 189 -8.17 8.57 12.88
CA GLY A 189 -8.59 9.20 14.14
C GLY A 189 -7.45 9.50 15.14
N ALA A 190 -6.31 8.81 15.03
CA ALA A 190 -5.14 9.03 15.90
C ALA A 190 -4.15 10.11 15.37
N LYS A 191 -4.44 10.74 14.22
CA LYS A 191 -3.56 11.74 13.60
C LYS A 191 -3.93 13.18 13.98
N SER A 192 -2.98 14.11 13.78
CA SER A 192 -3.25 15.54 13.99
C SER A 192 -4.28 16.08 12.99
N PRO A 193 -5.06 17.12 13.33
CA PRO A 193 -6.07 17.69 12.43
C PRO A 193 -5.52 18.11 11.05
N GLU A 194 -4.29 18.64 11.01
CA GLU A 194 -3.61 18.99 9.77
C GLU A 194 -3.34 17.77 8.88
N LYS A 195 -2.82 16.67 9.47
CA LYS A 195 -2.58 15.41 8.74
C LYS A 195 -3.89 14.79 8.26
N ILE A 196 -4.95 14.86 9.08
CA ILE A 196 -6.29 14.40 8.71
C ILE A 196 -6.77 15.17 7.47
N ARG A 197 -6.74 16.51 7.51
CA ARG A 197 -7.15 17.34 6.36
C ARG A 197 -6.38 16.99 5.10
N LYS A 198 -5.04 16.92 5.18
CA LYS A 198 -4.20 16.59 4.04
C LYS A 198 -4.59 15.26 3.40
N ILE A 199 -4.70 14.21 4.22
CA ILE A 199 -5.04 12.86 3.74
C ILE A 199 -6.44 12.83 3.11
N VAL A 200 -7.43 13.45 3.75
CA VAL A 200 -8.82 13.41 3.23
C VAL A 200 -8.97 14.25 1.97
N GLN A 201 -8.35 15.44 1.91
CA GLN A 201 -8.37 16.27 0.70
C GLN A 201 -7.68 15.58 -0.48
N GLU A 202 -6.50 14.99 -0.27
CA GLU A 202 -5.80 14.19 -1.28
C GLU A 202 -6.67 13.00 -1.74
N SER A 203 -7.36 12.33 -0.80
CA SER A 203 -8.23 11.20 -1.12
C SER A 203 -9.44 11.60 -1.96
N MET A 204 -10.11 12.70 -1.61
CA MET A 204 -11.27 13.19 -2.35
C MET A 204 -10.90 13.69 -3.75
N ARG A 205 -9.75 14.39 -3.87
CA ARG A 205 -9.35 15.01 -5.13
C ARG A 205 -8.77 14.01 -6.13
N GLU A 206 -8.04 13.00 -5.67
CA GLU A 206 -7.29 12.12 -6.57
C GLU A 206 -7.79 10.68 -6.48
N PHE A 207 -7.78 10.07 -5.29
CA PHE A 207 -8.09 8.65 -5.12
C PHE A 207 -9.53 8.31 -5.56
N VAL A 208 -10.52 9.14 -5.19
CA VAL A 208 -11.92 8.95 -5.61
C VAL A 208 -12.06 9.06 -7.12
N ILE A 209 -11.41 10.04 -7.75
CA ILE A 209 -11.46 10.23 -9.20
C ILE A 209 -10.84 9.02 -9.92
N ILE A 210 -9.72 8.52 -9.41
CA ILE A 210 -9.04 7.35 -9.98
C ILE A 210 -9.90 6.10 -9.84
N THR A 211 -10.59 5.89 -8.71
CA THR A 211 -11.52 4.75 -8.59
C THR A 211 -12.73 4.86 -9.52
N MET A 212 -13.19 6.08 -9.83
CA MET A 212 -14.24 6.31 -10.82
C MET A 212 -13.74 6.04 -12.23
N TYR A 213 -12.53 6.51 -12.57
CA TYR A 213 -11.87 6.26 -13.85
C TYR A 213 -11.63 4.77 -14.10
N LEU A 214 -11.26 4.02 -13.06
CA LEU A 214 -11.09 2.56 -13.12
C LEU A 214 -12.41 1.79 -13.08
N GLU A 215 -13.56 2.48 -12.97
CA GLU A 215 -14.89 1.88 -12.87
C GLU A 215 -15.03 0.88 -11.72
N ILE A 216 -14.50 1.23 -10.53
CA ILE A 216 -14.56 0.42 -9.32
C ILE A 216 -15.56 1.05 -8.32
N PRO A 217 -16.88 0.85 -8.48
CA PRO A 217 -17.90 1.56 -7.71
C PRO A 217 -17.85 1.23 -6.22
N GLN A 218 -17.52 0.00 -5.85
CA GLN A 218 -17.43 -0.43 -4.44
C GLN A 218 -16.35 0.36 -3.69
N LEU A 219 -15.17 0.53 -4.31
CA LEU A 219 -14.08 1.30 -3.69
C LEU A 219 -14.37 2.81 -3.73
N THR A 220 -14.98 3.31 -4.81
CA THR A 220 -15.42 4.70 -4.92
C THR A 220 -16.35 5.07 -3.75
N GLN A 221 -17.39 4.25 -3.52
CA GLN A 221 -18.34 4.45 -2.42
C GLN A 221 -17.67 4.35 -1.05
N LYS A 222 -16.76 3.38 -0.86
CA LYS A 222 -16.02 3.23 0.39
C LYS A 222 -15.15 4.45 0.69
N LEU A 223 -14.38 4.94 -0.28
CA LEU A 223 -13.54 6.13 -0.13
C LEU A 223 -14.38 7.37 0.18
N LEU A 224 -15.46 7.61 -0.58
CA LEU A 224 -16.37 8.74 -0.34
C LEU A 224 -16.96 8.71 1.06
N ARG A 225 -17.46 7.55 1.50
CA ARG A 225 -18.01 7.38 2.85
C ARG A 225 -16.97 7.70 3.93
N LEU A 226 -15.75 7.15 3.81
CA LEU A 226 -14.68 7.40 4.77
C LEU A 226 -14.26 8.88 4.79
N CYS A 227 -14.13 9.51 3.62
CA CYS A 227 -13.81 10.93 3.53
C CYS A 227 -14.90 11.81 4.16
N TYR A 228 -16.17 11.46 3.95
CA TYR A 228 -17.32 12.18 4.51
C TYR A 228 -17.35 12.15 6.04
N GLN A 229 -16.87 11.08 6.69
CA GLN A 229 -16.79 10.99 8.15
C GLN A 229 -15.92 12.09 8.78
N TYR A 230 -14.95 12.63 8.03
CA TYR A 230 -14.05 13.68 8.50
C TYR A 230 -14.43 15.08 7.99
N LEU A 231 -15.61 15.25 7.38
CA LEU A 231 -16.04 16.50 6.76
C LEU A 231 -16.05 17.68 7.74
N SER A 232 -16.47 17.47 9.00
CA SER A 232 -16.50 18.51 10.03
C SER A 232 -15.11 19.09 10.35
N ILE A 233 -14.08 18.24 10.36
CA ILE A 233 -12.69 18.66 10.59
C ILE A 233 -12.20 19.48 9.39
N ILE A 234 -12.62 19.12 8.18
CA ILE A 234 -12.27 19.83 6.95
C ILE A 234 -12.96 21.20 6.87
N THR A 235 -14.23 21.29 7.30
CA THR A 235 -15.04 22.51 7.22
C THR A 235 -14.71 23.55 8.30
N GLN A 236 -14.25 23.13 9.48
CA GLN A 236 -13.92 24.01 10.62
C GLN A 236 -12.79 25.02 10.37
N SER A 237 -12.09 24.96 9.24
CA SER A 237 -11.05 25.92 8.86
C SER A 237 -11.34 26.66 7.55
N PHE A 238 -12.53 26.54 6.98
CA PHE A 238 -12.95 27.49 5.97
C PHE A 238 -13.30 28.80 6.69
N PRO A 239 -12.62 29.93 6.42
CA PRO A 239 -13.14 31.21 6.86
C PRO A 239 -14.57 31.33 6.32
N GLN A 240 -15.53 31.67 7.18
CA GLN A 240 -16.97 31.71 6.86
C GLN A 240 -17.36 32.66 5.70
N ASN A 241 -16.39 33.30 5.03
CA ASN A 241 -16.58 34.34 4.02
C ASN A 241 -15.85 34.09 2.69
N GLN A 242 -15.49 32.85 2.35
CA GLN A 242 -15.19 32.54 0.95
C GLN A 242 -16.41 31.87 0.33
N PRO A 243 -17.14 32.53 -0.59
CA PRO A 243 -18.14 31.83 -1.38
C PRO A 243 -17.46 30.63 -2.02
N LEU A 244 -18.11 29.45 -1.98
CA LEU A 244 -17.67 28.33 -2.79
C LEU A 244 -17.54 28.86 -4.22
N ALA A 245 -16.31 29.06 -4.67
CA ALA A 245 -16.03 29.33 -6.05
C ALA A 245 -16.26 28.02 -6.82
N PHE A 246 -17.53 27.63 -6.94
CA PHE A 246 -18.00 27.05 -8.17
C PHE A 246 -17.89 28.16 -9.22
N SER A 247 -16.66 28.43 -9.66
CA SER A 247 -16.46 29.15 -10.91
C SER A 247 -17.18 28.32 -11.98
N LYS A 248 -18.11 28.96 -12.66
CA LYS A 248 -19.01 28.41 -13.69
C LYS A 248 -18.30 27.74 -14.89
N ASP A 249 -16.98 27.56 -14.83
CA ASP A 249 -16.15 27.07 -15.94
C ASP A 249 -15.52 25.69 -15.72
N THR A 250 -15.83 25.00 -14.62
CA THR A 250 -15.59 23.54 -14.59
C THR A 250 -16.80 22.86 -15.20
N LEU A 251 -16.77 22.76 -16.53
CA LEU A 251 -17.67 21.91 -17.30
C LEU A 251 -17.69 20.52 -16.66
N LEU A 252 -18.74 20.25 -15.88
CA LEU A 252 -19.25 18.89 -15.68
C LEU A 252 -19.58 18.37 -17.08
N PHE A 253 -18.60 17.74 -17.72
CA PHE A 253 -18.85 16.96 -18.93
C PHE A 253 -19.70 15.75 -18.53
N SER A 254 -21.01 15.95 -18.63
CA SER A 254 -22.02 14.91 -18.84
C SER A 254 -22.82 15.37 -20.06
N PRO A 255 -23.29 14.53 -21.00
CA PRO A 255 -23.16 13.07 -21.16
C PRO A 255 -22.65 12.68 -22.57
N THR A 256 -21.66 11.80 -22.73
CA THR A 256 -21.31 11.31 -24.10
C THR A 256 -20.75 9.90 -24.23
N PHE A 257 -20.86 9.03 -23.22
CA PHE A 257 -20.43 7.63 -23.37
C PHE A 257 -21.61 6.65 -23.43
N GLN A 258 -22.55 6.89 -24.36
CA GLN A 258 -23.53 5.87 -24.76
C GLN A 258 -23.16 5.09 -26.03
N ASN A 259 -22.06 5.42 -26.73
CA ASN A 259 -21.78 4.81 -28.05
C ASN A 259 -20.46 4.01 -28.19
N GLU A 260 -19.71 3.72 -27.12
CA GLU A 260 -18.51 2.84 -27.23
C GLU A 260 -18.61 1.53 -26.44
N ILE A 261 -19.72 1.29 -25.73
CA ILE A 261 -19.97 0.02 -25.01
C ILE A 261 -20.33 -1.14 -25.98
N ALA A 262 -20.61 -0.84 -27.26
CA ALA A 262 -20.94 -1.86 -28.25
C ALA A 262 -19.73 -2.63 -28.82
N GLN A 263 -18.51 -2.10 -28.73
CA GLN A 263 -17.33 -2.71 -29.37
C GLN A 263 -16.50 -3.64 -28.46
N MET A 264 -16.72 -3.62 -27.14
CA MET A 264 -16.09 -4.60 -26.23
C MET A 264 -16.92 -5.89 -26.06
N ARG A 265 -18.09 -6.00 -26.69
CA ARG A 265 -18.99 -7.19 -26.61
C ARG A 265 -18.86 -8.16 -27.78
N THR A 266 -17.94 -7.94 -28.73
CA THR A 266 -17.77 -8.79 -29.92
C THR A 266 -16.41 -9.51 -30.00
N LEU A 267 -15.65 -9.56 -28.91
CA LEU A 267 -14.41 -10.34 -28.79
C LEU A 267 -14.46 -11.38 -27.66
N GLY A 268 -15.65 -11.91 -27.37
CA GLY A 268 -15.86 -13.06 -26.50
C GLY A 268 -16.85 -14.02 -27.13
#